data_AF-A0A3P6RFX5-F1
#
_entry.id   AF-A0A3P6RFX5-F1
#
_cell.length_a   1.000
_cell.length_b   1.000
_cell.length_c   1.000
_cell.angle_alpha   90.00
_cell.angle_beta   90.00
_cell.angle_gamma   90.00
#
_symmetry.space_group_name_H-M   'P 1'
#
loop_
_entity.id
_entity.type
_entity.pdbx_description
1 polymer ?
#
loop_
_entity_poly.entity_id
_entity_poly.type
_entity_poly.pdbx_seq_one_letter_code
_entity_poly.pdbx_strand_id
1 'polypeptide(L)'
;MQQIVKTDRRNGFNQIDGIIGKERDLGVENLVGSGMIAGETSRAYNEVVTYSLVTGRTVGIGSYVARLSRRICQVENADIILTGAPALNSLLGREVYTSNGQLGGTEIMTRNGVTHSSVMNDYEGVCQILRWLSHTRRSVKAPFKQHECEDPIDRCVSYVPSPNKESDPRLMMTGTDVLPGFFDKGSFEEDDGLFKE
;
A
#
# COMPACT_ATOMS: atom_id res chain seq x y z
N MET A 1 -29.13 17.87 -29.64
CA MET A 1 -27.69 17.80 -29.96
C MET A 1 -26.94 18.42 -28.81
N GLN A 2 -26.27 17.61 -27.97
CA GLN A 2 -25.36 18.14 -26.94
C GLN A 2 -24.26 18.91 -27.68
N GLN A 3 -24.16 20.23 -27.42
CA GLN A 3 -23.10 21.05 -27.99
C GLN A 3 -21.75 20.51 -27.48
N ILE A 4 -20.94 19.99 -28.40
CA ILE A 4 -19.58 19.46 -28.16
C ILE A 4 -18.61 20.60 -27.76
N VAL A 5 -18.95 21.81 -28.18
CA VAL A 5 -18.23 23.06 -27.93
C VAL A 5 -19.27 24.14 -27.64
N LYS A 6 -19.09 24.88 -26.56
CA LYS A 6 -19.85 26.10 -26.29
C LYS A 6 -19.24 27.22 -27.12
N THR A 7 -20.01 27.80 -28.02
CA THR A 7 -19.54 28.87 -28.90
C THR A 7 -20.46 30.09 -28.87
N ASP A 8 -19.88 31.27 -28.90
CA ASP A 8 -20.56 32.55 -29.12
C ASP A 8 -20.23 33.08 -30.53
N ARG A 9 -21.17 33.77 -31.18
CA ARG A 9 -20.94 34.29 -32.54
C ARG A 9 -20.43 35.72 -32.46
N ARG A 10 -19.17 35.96 -32.83
CA ARG A 10 -18.57 37.30 -32.85
C ARG A 10 -17.95 37.61 -34.19
N ASN A 11 -18.30 38.77 -34.76
CA ASN A 11 -17.81 39.26 -36.06
C ASN A 11 -17.92 38.22 -37.20
N GLY A 12 -18.98 37.41 -37.19
CA GLY A 12 -19.22 36.37 -38.20
C GLY A 12 -18.52 35.03 -37.94
N PHE A 13 -17.65 34.93 -36.93
CA PHE A 13 -16.96 33.70 -36.53
C PHE A 13 -17.58 33.07 -35.28
N ASN A 14 -17.44 31.75 -35.16
CA ASN A 14 -17.76 31.03 -33.92
C ASN A 14 -16.55 31.13 -32.98
N GLN A 15 -16.66 31.95 -31.96
CA GLN A 15 -15.70 32.03 -30.87
C GLN A 15 -15.93 30.85 -29.93
N ILE A 16 -14.87 30.12 -29.59
CA ILE A 16 -14.93 29.01 -28.64
C ILE A 16 -14.85 29.57 -27.22
N ASP A 17 -15.88 29.31 -26.42
CA ASP A 17 -15.89 29.65 -24.98
C ASP A 17 -15.51 28.47 -24.10
N GLY A 18 -15.75 27.25 -24.57
CA GLY A 18 -15.43 26.04 -23.82
C GLY A 18 -15.56 24.79 -24.67
N ILE A 19 -14.71 23.81 -24.38
CA ILE A 19 -14.70 22.51 -25.04
C ILE A 19 -15.16 21.48 -24.02
N ILE A 20 -16.28 20.83 -24.29
CA ILE A 20 -16.83 19.78 -23.42
C ILE A 20 -16.33 18.40 -23.90
N GLY A 21 -16.23 18.23 -25.22
CA GLY A 21 -15.89 16.95 -25.83
C GLY A 21 -17.13 16.10 -26.09
N LYS A 22 -17.01 15.21 -27.08
CA LYS A 22 -18.08 14.28 -27.46
C LYS A 22 -18.08 13.02 -26.58
N GLU A 23 -16.88 12.65 -26.13
CA GLU A 23 -16.64 11.49 -25.28
C GLU A 23 -16.83 11.88 -23.81
N ARG A 24 -17.08 10.87 -22.97
CA ARG A 24 -17.10 11.03 -21.51
C ARG A 24 -15.71 10.77 -20.96
N ASP A 25 -15.55 11.05 -19.66
CA ASP A 25 -14.37 10.69 -18.88
C ASP A 25 -13.09 11.38 -19.38
N LEU A 26 -13.23 12.67 -19.73
CA LEU A 26 -12.15 13.49 -20.26
C LEU A 26 -11.45 14.34 -19.19
N GLY A 27 -12.13 14.66 -18.09
CA GLY A 27 -11.60 15.62 -17.13
C GLY A 27 -12.16 15.50 -15.71
N VAL A 28 -12.83 16.55 -15.26
CA VAL A 28 -13.21 16.76 -13.86
C VAL A 28 -14.14 15.67 -13.31
N GLU A 29 -14.95 15.05 -14.17
CA GLU A 29 -15.81 13.92 -13.83
C GLU A 29 -14.99 12.72 -13.31
N ASN A 30 -13.79 12.48 -13.85
CA ASN A 30 -12.89 11.42 -13.36
C ASN A 30 -12.32 11.77 -11.99
N LEU A 31 -12.09 13.06 -11.72
CA LEU A 31 -11.63 13.53 -10.41
C LEU A 31 -12.73 13.37 -9.35
N VAL A 32 -13.99 13.58 -9.73
CA VAL A 32 -15.13 13.30 -8.85
C VAL A 32 -15.21 11.80 -8.52
N GLY A 33 -15.10 10.94 -9.54
CA GLY A 33 -15.05 9.48 -9.32
C GLY A 33 -13.88 9.05 -8.44
N SER A 34 -12.72 9.68 -8.63
CA SER A 34 -11.53 9.47 -7.78
C SER A 34 -11.79 9.84 -6.32
N GLY A 35 -12.39 11.02 -6.08
CA GLY A 35 -12.75 11.45 -4.73
C GLY A 35 -13.75 10.51 -4.04
N MET A 36 -14.70 9.97 -4.80
CA MET A 36 -15.68 9.00 -4.30
C MET A 36 -14.98 7.74 -3.76
N ILE A 37 -14.11 7.10 -4.54
CA ILE A 37 -13.45 5.87 -4.10
C ILE A 37 -12.44 6.11 -2.96
N ALA A 38 -11.78 7.28 -2.91
CA ALA A 38 -10.97 7.65 -1.76
C ALA A 38 -11.82 7.78 -0.49
N GLY A 39 -12.96 8.46 -0.59
CA GLY A 39 -13.89 8.61 0.53
C GLY A 39 -14.37 7.27 1.06
N GLU A 40 -14.77 6.35 0.18
CA GLU A 40 -15.24 5.03 0.59
C GLU A 40 -14.11 4.15 1.13
N THR A 41 -12.92 4.16 0.53
CA THR A 41 -11.77 3.41 1.06
C THR A 41 -11.39 3.90 2.45
N SER A 42 -11.44 5.22 2.69
CA SER A 42 -11.16 5.80 4.00
C SER A 42 -12.15 5.36 5.06
N ARG A 43 -13.44 5.19 4.71
CA ARG A 43 -14.46 4.67 5.64
C ARG A 43 -14.27 3.18 5.87
N ALA A 44 -14.05 2.43 4.79
CA ALA A 44 -13.87 0.98 4.82
C ALA A 44 -12.76 0.54 5.79
N TYR A 45 -11.65 1.30 5.88
CA TYR A 45 -10.57 0.99 6.83
C TYR A 45 -11.05 0.86 8.29
N ASN A 46 -12.04 1.65 8.71
CA ASN A 46 -12.57 1.61 10.07
C ASN A 46 -13.65 0.53 10.28
N GLU A 47 -14.17 -0.03 9.19
CA GLU A 47 -15.31 -0.96 9.22
C GLU A 47 -14.88 -2.40 8.93
N VAL A 48 -13.90 -2.60 8.05
CA VAL A 48 -13.44 -3.91 7.59
C VAL A 48 -11.92 -3.97 7.50
N VAL A 49 -11.39 -5.18 7.43
CA VAL A 49 -9.98 -5.38 7.18
C VAL A 49 -9.67 -5.00 5.74
N THR A 50 -8.74 -4.07 5.56
CA THR A 50 -8.26 -3.60 4.26
C THR A 50 -6.80 -3.98 4.07
N TYR A 51 -6.50 -4.48 2.88
CA TYR A 51 -5.14 -4.75 2.38
C TYR A 51 -5.04 -4.26 0.94
N SER A 52 -3.84 -3.85 0.54
CA SER A 52 -3.51 -3.50 -0.83
C SER A 52 -2.26 -4.27 -1.28
N LEU A 53 -2.34 -4.93 -2.44
CA LEU A 53 -1.19 -5.51 -3.11
C LEU A 53 -0.87 -4.67 -4.35
N VAL A 54 0.35 -4.16 -4.45
CA VAL A 54 0.83 -3.35 -5.58
C VAL A 54 1.80 -4.19 -6.42
N THR A 55 1.34 -4.65 -7.58
CA THR A 55 2.08 -5.58 -8.47
C THR A 55 2.80 -4.92 -9.64
N GLY A 56 2.38 -3.73 -10.04
CA GLY A 56 2.96 -2.97 -11.15
C GLY A 56 3.12 -1.51 -10.77
N ARG A 57 2.36 -0.61 -11.39
CA ARG A 57 2.42 0.81 -11.02
C ARG A 57 1.06 1.29 -10.57
N THR A 58 1.02 1.91 -9.40
CA THR A 58 -0.15 2.65 -8.92
C THR A 58 0.14 4.15 -8.98
N VAL A 59 -0.77 4.91 -9.60
CA VAL A 59 -0.58 6.34 -9.91
C VAL A 59 -1.77 7.15 -9.43
N GLY A 60 -1.50 8.33 -8.88
CA GLY A 60 -2.53 9.31 -8.52
C GLY A 60 -3.51 8.73 -7.52
N ILE A 61 -4.79 8.62 -7.89
CA ILE A 61 -5.82 8.08 -7.00
C ILE A 61 -5.54 6.64 -6.57
N GLY A 62 -4.91 5.81 -7.40
CA GLY A 62 -4.53 4.44 -7.01
C GLY A 62 -3.57 4.42 -5.84
N SER A 63 -2.64 5.38 -5.78
CA SER A 63 -1.67 5.53 -4.69
C SER A 63 -2.35 5.98 -3.40
N TYR A 64 -3.33 6.89 -3.51
CA TYR A 64 -4.15 7.29 -2.37
C TYR A 64 -5.00 6.14 -1.84
N VAL A 65 -5.67 5.39 -2.71
CA VAL A 65 -6.46 4.21 -2.31
C VAL A 65 -5.56 3.19 -1.61
N ALA A 66 -4.38 2.89 -2.17
CA ALA A 66 -3.42 2.00 -1.53
C ALA A 66 -3.07 2.48 -0.11
N ARG A 67 -2.76 3.77 0.05
CA ARG A 67 -2.42 4.36 1.36
C ARG A 67 -3.59 4.38 2.33
N LEU A 68 -4.81 4.63 1.85
CA LEU A 68 -6.03 4.66 2.67
C LEU A 68 -6.38 3.27 3.20
N SER A 69 -6.02 2.19 2.49
CA SER A 69 -6.11 0.82 2.99
C SER A 69 -5.16 0.49 4.14
N ARG A 70 -4.19 1.36 4.42
CA ARG A 70 -3.13 1.28 5.46
C ARG A 70 -2.14 0.13 5.33
N ARG A 71 -2.58 -1.10 5.10
CA ARG A 71 -1.73 -2.29 5.03
C ARG A 71 -1.37 -2.58 3.58
N ILE A 72 -0.13 -2.31 3.20
CA ILE A 72 0.32 -2.39 1.80
C ILE A 72 1.43 -3.43 1.66
N CYS A 73 1.22 -4.38 0.76
CA CYS A 73 2.26 -5.23 0.21
C CYS A 73 2.68 -4.70 -1.17
N GLN A 74 3.97 -4.48 -1.40
CA GLN A 74 4.50 -3.92 -2.65
C GLN A 74 5.49 -4.90 -3.27
N VAL A 75 5.31 -5.21 -4.54
CA VAL A 75 6.28 -6.03 -5.29
C VAL A 75 7.54 -5.18 -5.55
N GLU A 76 8.75 -5.76 -5.50
CA GLU A 76 10.02 -5.02 -5.58
C GLU A 76 10.16 -4.09 -6.80
N ASN A 77 9.59 -4.47 -7.94
CA ASN A 77 9.61 -3.67 -9.17
C ASN A 77 8.36 -2.81 -9.37
N ALA A 78 7.53 -2.68 -8.35
CA ALA A 78 6.32 -1.90 -8.38
C ALA A 78 6.55 -0.47 -7.87
N ASP A 79 5.80 0.49 -8.41
CA ASP A 79 5.92 1.90 -8.06
C ASP A 79 4.60 2.46 -7.49
N ILE A 80 4.68 3.17 -6.36
CA ILE A 80 3.58 3.95 -5.78
C ILE A 80 3.86 5.44 -5.96
N ILE A 81 3.25 6.09 -6.95
CA ILE A 81 3.59 7.48 -7.31
C ILE A 81 2.38 8.38 -7.50
N LEU A 82 2.56 9.69 -7.42
CA LEU A 82 1.52 10.66 -7.81
C LEU A 82 1.70 11.10 -9.26
N THR A 83 2.96 11.36 -9.64
CA THR A 83 3.35 11.83 -10.97
C THR A 83 4.57 11.05 -11.42
N GLY A 84 4.60 10.66 -12.69
CA GLY A 84 5.75 9.95 -13.28
C GLY A 84 7.00 10.82 -13.43
N ALA A 85 8.17 10.20 -13.33
CA ALA A 85 9.47 10.84 -13.52
C ALA A 85 9.58 11.66 -14.82
N PRO A 86 9.09 11.19 -16.00
CA PRO A 86 9.16 11.98 -17.22
C PRO A 86 8.40 13.32 -17.12
N ALA A 87 7.20 13.30 -16.54
CA ALA A 87 6.39 14.51 -16.37
C ALA A 87 7.03 15.50 -15.39
N LEU A 88 7.66 15.00 -14.32
CA LEU A 88 8.41 15.84 -13.39
C LEU A 88 9.66 16.45 -14.05
N ASN A 89 10.42 15.69 -14.82
CA ASN A 89 11.57 16.20 -15.55
C ASN A 89 11.16 17.28 -16.56
N SER A 90 10.06 17.06 -17.30
CA SER A 90 9.52 18.08 -18.22
C SER A 90 9.10 19.35 -17.48
N LEU A 91 8.45 19.22 -16.31
CA LEU A 91 8.06 20.36 -15.48
C LEU A 91 9.29 21.13 -14.96
N LEU A 92 10.34 20.41 -14.57
CA LEU A 92 11.58 20.99 -14.03
C LEU A 92 12.54 21.51 -15.12
N GLY A 93 12.30 21.18 -16.39
CA GLY A 93 13.15 21.57 -17.51
C GLY A 93 14.51 20.87 -17.56
N ARG A 94 14.70 19.78 -16.81
CA ARG A 94 15.95 19.01 -16.77
C ARG A 94 15.71 17.57 -16.29
N GLU A 95 16.62 16.66 -16.64
CA GLU A 95 16.57 15.25 -16.23
C GLU A 95 17.05 15.11 -14.78
N VAL A 96 16.12 15.20 -13.83
CA VAL A 96 16.39 15.00 -12.39
C VAL A 96 16.22 13.56 -11.98
N TYR A 97 15.17 12.91 -12.46
CA TYR A 97 14.82 11.53 -12.11
C TYR A 97 15.05 10.60 -13.29
N THR A 98 15.68 9.45 -13.04
CA THR A 98 15.95 8.44 -14.06
C THR A 98 14.85 7.38 -14.16
N SER A 99 14.12 7.14 -13.06
CA SER A 99 13.04 6.15 -13.00
C SER A 99 11.96 6.54 -11.99
N ASN A 100 10.80 5.89 -12.08
CA ASN A 100 9.74 6.03 -11.07
C ASN A 100 10.12 5.36 -9.74
N GLY A 101 10.99 4.35 -9.76
CA GLY A 101 11.48 3.70 -8.55
C GLY A 101 12.16 4.66 -7.58
N GLN A 102 12.83 5.69 -8.09
CA GLN A 102 13.41 6.78 -7.28
C GLN A 102 12.36 7.63 -6.54
N LEU A 103 11.10 7.59 -6.98
CA LEU A 103 10.00 8.35 -6.43
C LEU A 103 9.13 7.50 -5.50
N GLY A 104 8.94 6.23 -5.83
CA GLY A 104 7.95 5.38 -5.16
C GLY A 104 8.20 3.89 -5.22
N GLY A 105 9.44 3.47 -5.50
CA GLY A 105 9.85 2.08 -5.34
C GLY A 105 9.89 1.64 -3.87
N THR A 106 10.12 0.34 -3.66
CA THR A 106 10.16 -0.24 -2.30
C THR A 106 11.20 0.43 -1.41
N GLU A 107 12.38 0.79 -1.93
CA GLU A 107 13.43 1.48 -1.17
C GLU A 107 12.98 2.82 -0.56
N ILE A 108 11.98 3.47 -1.15
CA ILE A 108 11.39 4.71 -0.63
C ILE A 108 10.24 4.39 0.31
N MET A 109 9.32 3.52 -0.13
CA MET A 109 8.03 3.32 0.51
C MET A 109 8.09 2.42 1.75
N THR A 110 9.05 1.50 1.86
CA THR A 110 9.24 0.74 3.11
C THR A 110 9.87 1.62 4.19
N ARG A 111 10.86 2.45 3.79
CA ARG A 111 11.57 3.36 4.71
C ARG A 111 10.71 4.46 5.29
N ASN A 112 9.62 4.86 4.62
CA ASN A 112 8.70 5.88 5.11
C ASN A 112 7.40 5.30 5.73
N GLY A 113 7.29 3.98 5.85
CA GLY A 113 6.14 3.31 6.48
C GLY A 113 4.86 3.32 5.64
N VAL A 114 4.95 3.61 4.33
CA VAL A 114 3.82 3.42 3.41
C VAL A 114 3.65 1.93 3.11
N THR A 115 4.73 1.24 2.75
CA THR A 115 4.76 -0.20 2.47
C THR A 115 5.12 -0.97 3.72
N HIS A 116 4.30 -1.96 4.05
CA HIS A 116 4.44 -2.82 5.24
C HIS A 116 5.09 -4.16 4.93
N SER A 117 5.05 -4.61 3.67
CA SER A 117 5.79 -5.79 3.23
C SER A 117 6.20 -5.62 1.77
N SER A 118 7.43 -5.96 1.46
CA SER A 118 8.00 -6.01 0.14
C SER A 118 8.23 -7.46 -0.26
N VAL A 119 7.86 -7.79 -1.50
CA VAL A 119 7.89 -9.16 -1.99
C VAL A 119 8.51 -9.23 -3.38
N MET A 120 9.15 -10.35 -3.70
CA MET A 120 9.88 -10.49 -4.96
C MET A 120 8.96 -10.52 -6.20
N ASN A 121 7.72 -11.01 -6.05
CA ASN A 121 6.80 -11.21 -7.16
C ASN A 121 5.33 -11.28 -6.69
N ASP A 122 4.40 -11.26 -7.66
CA ASP A 122 2.96 -11.28 -7.41
C ASP A 122 2.48 -12.51 -6.62
N TYR A 123 3.10 -13.68 -6.86
CA TYR A 123 2.76 -14.92 -6.14
C TYR A 123 3.07 -14.78 -4.65
N GLU A 124 4.28 -14.34 -4.30
CA GLU A 124 4.65 -14.05 -2.92
C GLU A 124 3.76 -12.96 -2.31
N GLY A 125 3.35 -11.97 -3.11
CA GLY A 125 2.39 -10.96 -2.69
C GLY A 125 1.03 -11.52 -2.28
N VAL A 126 0.47 -12.44 -3.07
CA VAL A 126 -0.78 -13.13 -2.71
C VAL A 126 -0.58 -14.00 -1.47
N CYS A 127 0.53 -14.73 -1.38
CA CYS A 127 0.87 -15.50 -0.19
C CYS A 127 0.95 -14.61 1.07
N GLN A 128 1.52 -13.42 0.95
CA GLN A 128 1.60 -12.45 2.05
C GLN A 128 0.21 -11.97 2.49
N ILE A 129 -0.67 -11.64 1.55
CA ILE A 129 -2.06 -11.25 1.89
C ILE A 129 -2.79 -12.38 2.62
N LEU A 130 -2.61 -13.63 2.18
CA LEU A 130 -3.21 -14.79 2.83
C LEU A 130 -2.64 -15.02 4.24
N ARG A 131 -1.32 -14.86 4.42
CA ARG A 131 -0.65 -14.92 5.74
C ARG A 131 -1.20 -13.86 6.68
N TRP A 132 -1.31 -12.61 6.24
CA TRP A 132 -1.92 -11.56 7.04
C TRP A 132 -3.39 -11.86 7.38
N LEU A 133 -4.19 -12.30 6.40
CA LEU A 133 -5.59 -12.69 6.65
C LEU A 133 -5.72 -13.84 7.65
N SER A 134 -4.74 -14.75 7.72
CA SER A 134 -4.75 -15.86 8.67
C SER A 134 -4.75 -15.39 10.14
N HIS A 135 -4.22 -14.19 10.41
CA HIS A 135 -4.22 -13.54 11.73
C HIS A 135 -5.48 -12.71 12.00
N THR A 136 -6.46 -12.71 11.09
CA THR A 136 -7.67 -11.90 11.21
C THR A 136 -8.93 -12.75 11.44
N ARG A 137 -10.05 -12.06 11.64
CA ARG A 137 -11.37 -12.67 11.81
C ARG A 137 -12.04 -12.78 10.45
N ARG A 138 -12.84 -13.84 10.25
CA ARG A 138 -13.66 -14.01 9.04
C ARG A 138 -14.60 -12.82 8.77
N SER A 139 -15.07 -12.17 9.84
CA SER A 139 -15.86 -10.94 9.78
C SER A 139 -15.67 -10.14 11.05
N VAL A 140 -16.08 -8.87 11.05
CA VAL A 140 -15.99 -7.95 12.21
C VAL A 140 -16.59 -8.56 13.48
N LYS A 141 -17.68 -9.33 13.35
CA LYS A 141 -18.39 -9.93 14.49
C LYS A 141 -17.91 -11.34 14.84
N ALA A 142 -17.10 -11.97 13.99
CA ALA A 142 -16.61 -13.31 14.25
C ALA A 142 -15.54 -13.30 15.35
N PRO A 143 -15.38 -14.40 16.12
CA PRO A 143 -14.23 -14.56 17.01
C PRO A 143 -12.93 -14.63 16.20
N PHE A 144 -11.80 -14.38 16.87
CA PHE A 144 -10.49 -14.65 16.28
C PHE A 144 -10.33 -16.14 15.97
N LYS A 145 -9.65 -16.44 14.87
CA LYS A 145 -9.35 -17.81 14.50
C LYS A 145 -8.27 -18.34 15.44
N GLN A 146 -8.59 -19.40 16.18
CA GLN A 146 -7.58 -20.19 16.87
C GLN A 146 -7.00 -21.17 15.85
N HIS A 147 -5.67 -21.19 15.75
CA HIS A 147 -4.97 -22.16 14.92
C HIS A 147 -4.49 -23.30 15.80
N GLU A 148 -4.51 -24.51 15.25
CA GLU A 148 -3.83 -25.63 15.89
C GLU A 148 -2.33 -25.36 15.81
N CYS A 149 -1.68 -25.35 16.97
CA CYS A 149 -0.26 -25.10 17.11
C CYS A 149 0.41 -26.36 17.65
N GLU A 150 1.49 -26.79 16.99
CA GLU A 150 2.32 -27.87 17.50
C GLU A 150 3.13 -27.44 18.72
N ASP A 151 3.30 -26.13 18.92
CA ASP A 151 4.04 -25.56 20.04
C ASP A 151 3.22 -25.64 21.35
N PRO A 152 3.66 -26.40 22.38
CA PRO A 152 2.85 -26.62 23.57
C PRO A 152 2.68 -25.36 24.42
N ILE A 153 1.44 -25.06 24.82
CA ILE A 153 1.12 -23.88 25.66
C ILE A 153 1.86 -23.87 27.01
N ASP A 154 2.14 -25.04 27.59
CA ASP A 154 2.75 -25.17 28.92
C ASP A 154 4.30 -25.22 28.86
N ARG A 155 4.92 -24.96 27.69
CA ARG A 155 6.39 -24.96 27.60
C ARG A 155 7.00 -23.73 28.28
N CYS A 156 8.23 -23.86 28.78
CA CYS A 156 8.97 -22.72 29.31
C CYS A 156 9.46 -21.78 28.18
N VAL A 157 9.44 -20.48 28.45
CA VAL A 157 10.17 -19.47 27.67
C VAL A 157 11.61 -19.47 28.15
N SER A 158 12.55 -19.88 27.29
CA SER A 158 13.93 -20.15 27.70
C SER A 158 14.93 -19.12 27.17
N TYR A 159 14.57 -18.37 26.13
CA TYR A 159 15.42 -17.27 25.67
C TYR A 159 15.34 -16.10 26.66
N VAL A 160 16.49 -15.72 27.22
CA VAL A 160 16.64 -14.54 28.08
C VAL A 160 17.74 -13.66 27.50
N PRO A 161 17.46 -12.38 27.19
CA PRO A 161 18.48 -11.47 26.68
C PRO A 161 19.57 -11.26 27.73
N SER A 162 20.82 -11.15 27.28
CA SER A 162 21.93 -10.86 28.19
C SER A 162 21.82 -9.42 28.69
N PRO A 163 21.88 -9.17 30.01
CA PRO A 163 21.81 -7.81 30.54
C PRO A 163 23.01 -6.94 30.13
N ASN A 164 24.10 -7.56 29.67
CA ASN A 164 25.36 -6.90 29.37
C ASN A 164 25.66 -6.79 27.86
N LYS A 165 24.74 -7.22 26.99
CA LYS A 165 24.92 -7.17 25.54
C LYS A 165 23.65 -6.68 24.86
N GLU A 166 23.81 -5.91 23.80
CA GLU A 166 22.71 -5.64 22.89
C GLU A 166 22.17 -6.98 22.34
N SER A 167 20.85 -7.10 22.33
CA SER A 167 20.12 -8.28 21.89
C SER A 167 19.01 -7.82 20.95
N ASP A 168 18.80 -8.55 19.87
CA ASP A 168 17.67 -8.31 18.99
C ASP A 168 16.37 -8.66 19.75
N PRO A 169 15.45 -7.70 19.96
CA PRO A 169 14.19 -7.95 20.67
C PRO A 169 13.34 -9.03 20.00
N ARG A 170 13.52 -9.28 18.70
CA ARG A 170 12.86 -10.39 17.98
C ARG A 170 13.13 -11.73 18.63
N LEU A 171 14.33 -11.94 19.17
CA LEU A 171 14.68 -13.21 19.79
C LEU A 171 13.92 -13.48 21.09
N MET A 172 13.44 -12.45 21.78
CA MET A 172 12.51 -12.64 22.91
C MET A 172 11.15 -13.15 22.44
N MET A 173 10.73 -12.74 21.24
CA MET A 173 9.46 -13.10 20.63
C MET A 173 9.53 -14.48 19.97
N THR A 174 10.53 -14.72 19.12
CA THR A 174 10.69 -15.95 18.31
C THR A 174 11.51 -17.04 18.98
N GLY A 175 12.40 -16.65 19.91
CA GLY A 175 13.47 -17.52 20.37
C GLY A 175 14.61 -17.65 19.36
N THR A 176 15.48 -18.61 19.61
CA THR A 176 16.51 -19.10 18.69
C THR A 176 16.15 -20.52 18.23
N ASP A 177 16.97 -21.11 17.35
CA ASP A 177 16.80 -22.51 16.94
C ASP A 177 16.85 -23.51 18.11
N VAL A 178 17.47 -23.12 19.22
CA VAL A 178 17.72 -23.96 20.39
C VAL A 178 16.86 -23.57 21.59
N LEU A 179 16.64 -22.26 21.79
CA LEU A 179 15.93 -21.74 22.95
C LEU A 179 14.59 -21.14 22.53
N PRO A 180 13.45 -21.70 22.97
CA PRO A 180 12.14 -21.18 22.60
C PRO A 180 11.90 -19.77 23.17
N GLY A 181 11.24 -18.93 22.36
CA GLY A 181 10.82 -17.57 22.70
C GLY A 181 9.44 -17.50 23.34
N PHE A 182 8.87 -16.30 23.40
CA PHE A 182 7.56 -16.09 24.02
C PHE A 182 6.40 -16.56 23.16
N PHE A 183 6.39 -16.24 21.86
CA PHE A 183 5.32 -16.64 20.96
C PHE A 183 5.54 -18.05 20.39
N ASP A 184 4.47 -18.59 19.82
CA ASP A 184 4.47 -19.84 19.09
C ASP A 184 5.57 -19.84 18.01
N LYS A 185 6.31 -20.95 17.93
CA LYS A 185 7.42 -21.07 16.98
C LYS A 185 6.95 -20.82 15.54
N GLY A 186 7.54 -19.82 14.90
CA GLY A 186 7.24 -19.47 13.50
C GLY A 186 5.94 -18.67 13.31
N SER A 187 5.25 -18.25 14.38
CA SER A 187 4.03 -17.43 14.26
C SER A 187 4.31 -15.93 14.21
N PHE A 188 5.49 -15.49 14.65
CA PHE A 188 5.85 -14.08 14.64
C PHE A 188 6.18 -13.64 13.22
N GLU A 189 5.46 -12.63 12.76
CA GLU A 189 5.68 -11.97 11.47
C GLU A 189 5.90 -10.48 11.76
N GLU A 190 7.04 -9.97 11.27
CA GLU A 190 7.34 -8.54 11.33
C GLU A 190 6.92 -7.90 10.01
N ASP A 191 6.31 -6.73 10.08
CA ASP A 191 6.21 -5.87 8.91
C ASP A 191 7.61 -5.32 8.58
N ASP A 192 7.89 -5.00 7.30
CA ASP A 192 9.14 -4.44 6.78
C ASP A 192 9.43 -3.00 7.29
N GLY A 193 8.90 -2.65 8.47
CA GLY A 193 8.93 -1.37 9.17
C GLY A 193 10.33 -0.88 9.50
N LEU A 194 11.08 -0.53 8.46
CA LEU A 194 12.30 0.28 8.50
C LEU A 194 12.00 1.71 9.00
N PHE A 195 10.73 2.10 9.07
CA PHE A 195 10.28 3.38 9.60
C PHE A 195 10.09 3.31 11.12
N LYS A 196 10.83 4.16 11.83
CA LYS A 196 10.59 4.49 13.24
C LYS A 196 10.02 5.89 13.29
N GLU A 197 8.85 6.07 13.91
CA GLU A 197 8.28 7.39 14.22
C GLU A 197 9.22 8.22 15.12
#